data_AF-A0A6I9NX47-F1
#
_entry.id   AF-A0A6I9NX47-F1
#
_cell.length_a   1.000
_cell.length_b   1.000
_cell.length_c   1.000
_cell.angle_alpha   90.00
_cell.angle_beta   90.00
_cell.angle_gamma   90.00
#
_symmetry.space_group_name_H-M   'P 1'
#
loop_
_entity.id
_entity.type
_entity.pdbx_description
1 polymer ?
#
loop_
_entity_poly.entity_id
_entity_poly.type
_entity_poly.pdbx_seq_one_letter_code
_entity_poly.pdbx_strand_id
1 'polypeptide(L)'
;MAGTASVAGEVFVDALPYFDQGYDAAGVREAAGALVEEETRRYRPTKNYLSYLTIPDFATFETEIMRNEFERLAARQPMELLSMKRYELPAPSAGQKNDITAWQECVNNSMAQLEHQAVRIDNLELMSQYGTNAWKVYNE
;
A
#
# COMPACT_ATOMS: atom_id res chain seq x y z
N MET A 1 -11.80 58.15 19.49
CA MET A 1 -12.61 58.39 18.27
C MET A 1 -11.70 58.33 17.07
N ALA A 2 -11.53 57.15 16.49
CA ALA A 2 -10.88 56.96 15.20
C ALA A 2 -11.96 56.40 14.27
N GLY A 3 -12.36 57.20 13.29
CA GLY A 3 -13.41 56.86 12.35
C GLY A 3 -12.98 55.70 11.46
N THR A 4 -13.83 54.69 11.35
CA THR A 4 -13.71 53.63 10.35
C THR A 4 -14.01 54.24 8.98
N ALA A 5 -12.99 54.29 8.13
CA ALA A 5 -13.15 54.66 6.74
C ALA A 5 -14.08 53.65 6.05
N SER A 6 -15.25 54.11 5.61
CA SER A 6 -16.17 53.34 4.79
C SER A 6 -15.52 53.05 3.44
N VAL A 7 -15.05 51.82 3.25
CA VAL A 7 -14.65 51.31 1.94
C VAL A 7 -15.94 51.03 1.15
N ALA A 8 -16.16 51.74 0.05
CA ALA A 8 -17.23 51.43 -0.88
C ALA A 8 -17.00 50.03 -1.47
N GLY A 9 -17.65 49.01 -0.91
CA GLY A 9 -17.50 47.61 -1.35
C GLY A 9 -17.67 46.52 -0.30
N GLU A 10 -17.90 46.83 0.99
CA GLU A 10 -18.31 45.79 1.94
C GLU A 10 -19.78 45.43 1.70
N VAL A 11 -20.00 44.38 0.90
CA VAL A 11 -21.29 43.70 0.85
C VAL A 11 -21.49 43.00 2.19
N PHE A 12 -22.33 43.57 3.04
CA PHE A 12 -22.75 42.92 4.28
C PHE A 12 -23.64 41.72 3.90
N VAL A 13 -23.10 40.51 4.05
CA VAL A 13 -23.82 39.27 3.78
C VAL A 13 -24.59 38.90 5.05
N ASP A 14 -25.92 39.01 4.97
CA ASP A 14 -26.84 38.61 6.04
C ASP A 14 -27.35 37.19 5.78
N ALA A 15 -26.94 36.25 6.64
CA ALA A 15 -27.42 34.88 6.66
C ALA A 15 -27.22 34.37 8.09
N LEU A 16 -28.29 34.33 8.89
CA LEU A 16 -28.20 34.08 10.33
C LEU A 16 -28.77 32.70 10.66
N PRO A 17 -27.92 31.67 10.83
CA PRO A 17 -28.40 30.29 11.03
C PRO A 17 -29.26 30.12 12.28
N TYR A 18 -29.09 30.98 13.28
CA TYR A 18 -29.86 30.93 14.53
C TYR A 18 -31.27 31.53 14.40
N PHE A 19 -31.51 32.38 13.41
CA PHE A 19 -32.79 33.04 13.17
C PHE A 19 -33.56 32.37 12.03
N ASP A 20 -32.86 32.02 10.96
CA ASP A 20 -33.43 31.33 9.80
C ASP A 20 -33.64 29.84 10.12
N GLN A 21 -34.79 29.45 10.68
CA GLN A 21 -35.03 28.04 11.05
C GLN A 21 -35.49 27.13 9.89
N GLY A 22 -35.74 27.71 8.72
CA GLY A 22 -36.34 27.02 7.56
C GLY A 22 -35.34 26.33 6.63
N TYR A 23 -34.02 26.52 6.80
CA TYR A 23 -33.02 25.96 5.87
C TYR A 23 -32.87 24.44 5.93
N ASP A 24 -33.32 23.80 7.02
CA ASP A 24 -33.34 22.34 7.19
C ASP A 24 -34.63 21.70 6.64
N ALA A 25 -35.56 22.47 6.09
CA ALA A 25 -36.75 21.94 5.45
C ALA A 25 -36.37 21.09 4.21
N ALA A 26 -37.09 20.00 4.01
CA ALA A 26 -36.85 19.07 2.90
C ALA A 26 -36.93 19.81 1.54
N GLY A 27 -35.95 19.59 0.65
CA GLY A 27 -35.90 20.22 -0.67
C GLY A 27 -35.10 21.52 -0.72
N VAL A 28 -34.88 22.22 0.41
CA VAL A 28 -34.27 23.56 0.41
C VAL A 28 -32.77 23.49 0.12
N ARG A 29 -32.06 22.53 0.72
CA ARG A 29 -30.63 22.32 0.44
C ARG A 29 -30.40 21.81 -0.97
N GLU A 30 -31.26 20.92 -1.48
CA GLU A 30 -31.15 20.45 -2.86
C GLU A 30 -31.39 21.59 -3.87
N ALA A 31 -32.40 22.43 -3.63
CA ALA A 31 -32.68 23.59 -4.48
C ALA A 31 -31.53 24.61 -4.47
N ALA A 32 -30.97 24.92 -3.29
CA ALA A 32 -29.80 25.80 -3.19
C ALA A 32 -28.56 25.20 -3.89
N GLY A 33 -28.31 23.90 -3.72
CA GLY A 33 -27.23 23.19 -4.41
C GLY A 33 -27.36 23.23 -5.93
N ALA A 34 -28.57 23.05 -6.46
CA ALA A 34 -28.84 23.11 -7.91
C ALA A 34 -28.54 24.50 -8.49
N LEU A 35 -28.90 25.58 -7.77
CA LEU A 35 -28.59 26.95 -8.18
C LEU A 35 -27.07 27.21 -8.16
N VAL A 36 -26.36 26.73 -7.14
CA VAL A 36 -24.89 26.83 -7.07
C VAL A 36 -24.22 26.06 -8.21
N GLU A 37 -24.71 24.87 -8.54
CA GLU A 37 -24.18 24.06 -9.64
C GLU A 37 -24.40 24.74 -11.00
N GLU A 38 -25.59 25.32 -11.24
CA GLU A 38 -25.89 26.05 -12.48
C GLU A 38 -24.93 27.23 -12.68
N GLU A 39 -24.67 28.00 -11.62
CA GLU A 39 -23.73 29.12 -11.66
C GLU A 39 -22.26 28.64 -11.78
N THR A 40 -21.89 27.55 -11.12
CA THR A 40 -20.56 26.93 -11.26
C THR A 40 -20.32 26.39 -12.68
N ARG A 41 -21.37 25.98 -13.40
CA ARG A 41 -21.28 25.58 -14.81
C ARG A 41 -21.07 26.78 -15.74
N ARG A 42 -21.63 27.94 -15.39
CA ARG A 42 -21.54 29.19 -16.18
C ARG A 42 -20.18 29.87 -16.00
N TYR A 43 -19.65 29.89 -14.77
CA TYR A 43 -18.39 30.54 -14.45
C TYR A 43 -17.24 29.54 -14.35
N ARG A 44 -16.21 29.70 -15.19
CA ARG A 44 -14.95 28.96 -15.02
C ARG A 44 -14.19 29.52 -13.80
N PRO A 45 -13.76 28.66 -12.84
CA PRO A 45 -12.95 29.12 -11.71
C PRO A 45 -11.71 29.86 -12.21
N THR A 46 -11.62 31.15 -11.89
CA THR A 46 -10.54 32.04 -12.36
C THR A 46 -9.42 32.17 -11.34
N LYS A 47 -9.69 31.88 -10.06
CA LYS A 47 -8.71 31.89 -8.98
C LYS A 47 -8.66 30.52 -8.33
N ASN A 48 -7.46 29.95 -8.26
CA ASN A 48 -7.22 28.76 -7.45
C ASN A 48 -7.29 29.17 -5.97
N TYR A 49 -8.36 28.77 -5.28
CA TYR A 49 -8.56 29.05 -3.87
C TYR A 49 -7.55 28.29 -2.98
N LEU A 50 -6.80 27.33 -3.52
CA LEU A 50 -5.73 26.61 -2.83
C LEU A 50 -4.35 27.22 -3.12
N SER A 51 -4.26 28.35 -3.83
CA SER A 51 -2.97 28.95 -4.23
C SER A 51 -2.10 29.43 -3.06
N TYR A 52 -2.69 29.67 -1.88
CA TYR A 52 -1.97 30.00 -0.66
C TYR A 52 -1.36 28.76 0.02
N LEU A 53 -1.76 27.56 -0.39
CA LEU A 53 -1.21 26.31 0.12
C LEU A 53 -0.03 25.89 -0.75
N THR A 54 1.03 25.44 -0.11
CA THR A 54 2.12 24.73 -0.78
C THR A 54 1.59 23.43 -1.38
N ILE A 55 2.07 23.09 -2.57
CA ILE A 55 1.75 21.79 -3.18
C ILE A 55 2.33 20.71 -2.26
N PRO A 56 1.50 19.77 -1.76
CA PRO A 56 2.00 18.69 -0.93
C PRO A 56 2.94 17.80 -1.74
N ASP A 57 4.10 17.50 -1.16
CA ASP A 57 4.99 16.49 -1.69
C ASP A 57 4.49 15.12 -1.25
N PHE A 58 3.92 14.37 -2.20
CA PHE A 58 3.43 13.03 -1.95
C PHE A 58 4.55 11.97 -1.88
N ALA A 59 5.76 12.33 -2.32
CA ALA A 59 6.91 11.43 -2.34
C ALA A 59 7.81 11.58 -1.09
N THR A 60 7.50 12.50 -0.17
CA THR A 60 8.34 12.76 1.02
C THR A 60 8.65 11.51 1.85
N PHE A 61 7.72 10.55 1.88
CA PHE A 61 7.86 9.30 2.64
C PHE A 61 8.02 8.07 1.73
N GLU A 62 8.21 8.26 0.42
CA GLU A 62 8.46 7.16 -0.49
C GLU A 62 9.89 6.64 -0.33
N THR A 63 9.99 5.39 0.11
CA THR A 63 11.25 4.65 0.10
C THR A 63 11.54 4.11 -1.31
N GLU A 64 12.81 3.79 -1.58
CA GLU A 64 13.20 3.16 -2.85
C GLU A 64 12.44 1.85 -3.11
N ILE A 65 12.18 1.07 -2.05
CA ILE A 65 11.40 -0.16 -2.13
C ILE A 65 9.97 0.14 -2.62
N MET A 66 9.31 1.14 -2.03
CA MET A 66 7.96 1.52 -2.44
C MET A 66 7.92 2.01 -3.89
N ARG A 67 8.90 2.80 -4.32
CA ARG A 67 9.00 3.28 -5.70
C ARG A 67 9.10 2.13 -6.69
N ASN A 68 10.00 1.17 -6.42
CA ASN A 68 10.17 -0.02 -7.27
C ASN A 68 8.89 -0.86 -7.33
N GLU A 69 8.17 -0.98 -6.21
CA GLU A 69 6.90 -1.70 -6.15
C GLU A 69 5.79 -1.00 -6.95
N PHE A 70 5.71 0.34 -6.88
CA PHE A 70 4.78 1.13 -7.69
C PHE A 70 5.10 1.03 -9.18
N GLU A 71 6.37 1.07 -9.57
CA GLU A 71 6.80 0.86 -10.95
C GLU A 71 6.41 -0.53 -11.46
N ARG A 72 6.64 -1.58 -10.66
CA ARG A 72 6.20 -2.95 -11.00
C ARG A 72 4.70 -3.02 -11.22
N LEU A 73 3.90 -2.43 -10.32
CA LEU A 73 2.44 -2.41 -10.43
C LEU A 73 1.96 -1.62 -11.65
N ALA A 74 2.55 -0.47 -11.93
CA ALA A 74 2.25 0.34 -13.11
C ALA A 74 2.56 -0.41 -14.41
N ALA A 75 3.66 -1.16 -14.44
CA ALA A 75 4.04 -2.05 -15.54
C ALA A 75 3.21 -3.34 -15.59
N ARG A 76 2.27 -3.55 -14.66
CA ARG A 76 1.46 -4.77 -14.50
C ARG A 76 2.31 -6.05 -14.43
N GLN A 77 3.51 -5.94 -13.88
CA GLN A 77 4.38 -7.08 -13.72
C GLN A 77 3.94 -7.89 -12.49
N PRO A 78 3.78 -9.22 -12.63
CA PRO A 78 3.45 -10.08 -11.50
C PRO A 78 4.60 -10.07 -10.48
N MET A 79 4.26 -10.27 -9.20
CA MET A 79 5.25 -10.43 -8.16
C MET A 79 6.06 -11.72 -8.39
N GLU A 80 7.36 -11.66 -8.10
CA GLU A 80 8.20 -12.85 -8.15
C GLU A 80 7.75 -13.85 -7.07
N LEU A 81 7.49 -15.09 -7.48
CA LEU A 81 7.09 -16.14 -6.57
C LEU A 81 8.31 -16.72 -5.85
N LEU A 82 8.11 -17.08 -4.58
CA LEU A 82 9.11 -17.85 -3.82
C LEU A 82 9.40 -19.18 -4.54
N SER A 83 10.66 -19.38 -4.90
CA SER A 83 11.12 -20.61 -5.55
C SER A 83 11.18 -21.76 -4.56
N MET A 84 10.42 -22.81 -4.82
CA MET A 84 10.47 -24.07 -4.05
C MET A 84 11.55 -25.03 -4.54
N LYS A 85 12.27 -24.69 -5.63
CA LYS A 85 13.29 -25.55 -6.25
C LYS A 85 14.39 -26.00 -5.28
N ARG A 86 14.68 -25.21 -4.24
CA ARG A 86 15.65 -25.55 -3.18
C ARG A 86 15.25 -26.82 -2.41
N TYR A 87 13.96 -27.07 -2.25
CA TYR A 87 13.43 -28.23 -1.53
C TYR A 87 13.16 -29.44 -2.42
N GLU A 88 13.41 -29.29 -3.72
CA GLU A 88 13.28 -30.32 -4.72
C GLU A 88 14.65 -30.71 -5.26
N LEU A 89 14.73 -31.82 -5.98
CA LEU A 89 15.93 -32.27 -6.69
C LEU A 89 15.66 -32.30 -8.21
N PRO A 90 15.31 -31.16 -8.83
CA PRO A 90 15.02 -31.14 -10.25
C PRO A 90 16.32 -31.33 -11.04
N ALA A 91 16.24 -32.11 -12.12
CA ALA A 91 17.29 -32.11 -13.14
C ALA A 91 17.27 -30.78 -13.92
N PRO A 92 18.37 -30.42 -14.62
CA PRO A 92 18.36 -29.27 -15.52
C PRO A 92 17.23 -29.37 -16.54
N SER A 93 16.65 -28.23 -16.89
CA SER A 93 15.57 -28.19 -17.89
C SER A 93 16.06 -28.72 -19.25
N ALA A 94 15.14 -29.16 -20.12
CA ALA A 94 15.49 -29.77 -21.41
C ALA A 94 16.43 -28.88 -22.26
N GLY A 95 16.27 -27.55 -22.20
CA GLY A 95 17.13 -26.59 -22.91
C GLY A 95 18.50 -26.34 -22.24
N GLN A 96 18.67 -26.72 -20.99
CA GLN A 96 19.89 -26.50 -20.19
C GLN A 96 20.76 -27.74 -20.05
N LYS A 97 20.43 -28.85 -20.71
CA LYS A 97 21.19 -30.11 -20.57
C LYS A 97 22.65 -30.01 -21.04
N ASN A 98 22.95 -29.07 -21.95
CA ASN A 98 24.31 -28.82 -22.42
C ASN A 98 25.03 -27.73 -21.62
N ASP A 99 24.34 -27.11 -20.66
CA ASP A 99 24.88 -26.04 -19.82
C ASP A 99 25.51 -26.65 -18.57
N ILE A 100 26.84 -26.57 -18.50
CA ILE A 100 27.63 -27.08 -17.38
C ILE A 100 27.23 -26.37 -16.07
N THR A 101 26.90 -25.08 -16.12
CA THR A 101 26.55 -24.32 -14.91
C THR A 101 25.26 -24.80 -14.29
N ALA A 102 24.24 -25.08 -15.11
CA ALA A 102 22.97 -25.65 -14.66
C ALA A 102 23.15 -27.03 -13.99
N TRP A 103 24.04 -27.87 -14.50
CA TRP A 103 24.38 -29.14 -13.85
C TRP A 103 25.08 -28.94 -12.50
N GLN A 104 25.99 -27.97 -12.43
CA GLN A 104 26.71 -27.65 -11.20
C GLN A 104 25.76 -27.15 -10.11
N GLU A 105 24.77 -26.33 -10.48
CA GLU A 105 23.69 -25.90 -9.58
C GLU A 105 22.86 -27.07 -9.05
N CYS A 106 22.44 -27.99 -9.92
CA CYS A 106 21.70 -29.20 -9.52
C CYS A 106 22.51 -30.07 -8.54
N VAL A 107 23.82 -30.24 -8.80
CA VAL A 107 24.71 -31.01 -7.92
C VAL A 107 24.87 -30.33 -6.56
N ASN A 108 25.12 -29.02 -6.55
CA ASN A 108 25.25 -28.26 -5.30
C ASN A 108 23.96 -28.32 -4.47
N ASN A 109 22.80 -28.17 -5.09
CA ASN A 109 21.51 -28.32 -4.42
C ASN A 109 21.32 -29.75 -3.87
N SER A 110 21.77 -30.77 -4.61
CA SER A 110 21.71 -32.16 -4.15
C SER A 110 22.60 -32.44 -2.94
N MET A 111 23.80 -31.87 -2.91
CA MET A 111 24.70 -31.95 -1.75
C MET A 111 24.07 -31.26 -0.53
N ALA A 112 23.54 -30.05 -0.70
CA ALA A 112 22.87 -29.34 0.38
C ALA A 112 21.67 -30.13 0.94
N GLN A 113 20.86 -30.72 0.06
CA GLN A 113 19.76 -31.61 0.45
C GLN A 113 20.23 -32.82 1.27
N LEU A 114 21.32 -33.47 0.85
CA LEU A 114 21.87 -34.62 1.56
C LEU A 114 22.27 -34.26 3.00
N GLU A 115 22.99 -33.15 3.19
CA GLU A 115 23.38 -32.66 4.51
C GLU A 115 22.15 -32.30 5.35
N HIS A 116 21.14 -31.66 4.75
CA HIS A 116 19.89 -31.38 5.45
C HIS A 116 19.15 -32.64 5.87
N GLN A 117 19.18 -33.73 5.08
CA GLN A 117 18.59 -35.00 5.48
C GLN A 117 19.37 -35.68 6.60
N ALA A 118 20.71 -35.62 6.58
CA ALA A 118 21.54 -36.14 7.67
C ALA A 118 21.21 -35.43 9.01
N VAL A 119 21.22 -34.10 9.02
CA VAL A 119 20.84 -33.30 10.19
C VAL A 119 19.40 -33.58 10.62
N ARG A 120 18.49 -33.80 9.67
CA ARG A 120 17.10 -34.16 9.98
C ARG A 120 17.01 -35.52 10.69
N ILE A 121 17.79 -36.51 10.27
CA ILE A 121 17.84 -37.81 10.93
C ILE A 121 18.33 -37.64 12.37
N ASP A 122 19.45 -36.94 12.58
CA ASP A 122 20.00 -36.69 13.92
C ASP A 122 18.97 -36.00 14.83
N ASN A 123 18.29 -34.98 14.31
CA ASN A 123 17.24 -34.28 15.05
C ASN A 123 16.04 -35.17 15.38
N LEU A 124 15.63 -36.05 14.46
CA LEU A 124 14.55 -37.00 14.68
C LEU A 124 14.94 -38.06 15.71
N GLU A 125 16.20 -38.51 15.72
CA GLU A 125 16.71 -39.41 16.75
C GLU A 125 16.67 -38.75 18.14
N LEU A 126 17.11 -37.49 18.24
CA LEU A 126 17.04 -36.73 19.48
C LEU A 126 15.59 -36.54 19.95
N MET A 127 14.70 -36.18 19.03
CA MET A 127 13.27 -36.01 19.31
C MET A 127 12.62 -37.32 19.75
N SER A 128 12.99 -38.44 19.13
CA SER A 128 12.50 -39.77 19.50
C SER A 128 12.90 -40.15 20.93
N GLN A 129 14.14 -39.83 21.32
CA GLN A 129 14.67 -40.15 22.65
C GLN A 129 14.09 -39.27 23.76
N TYR A 130 13.99 -37.96 23.53
CA TYR A 130 13.70 -36.98 24.61
C TYR A 130 12.38 -36.25 24.44
N GLY A 131 11.78 -36.26 23.25
CA GLY A 131 10.64 -35.42 22.90
C GLY A 131 9.41 -35.65 23.77
N THR A 132 9.06 -36.91 24.06
CA THR A 132 7.88 -37.20 24.88
C THR A 132 8.02 -36.69 26.32
N ASN A 133 9.20 -36.83 26.92
CA ASN A 133 9.45 -36.36 28.27
C ASN A 133 9.54 -34.84 28.34
N ALA A 134 10.23 -34.22 27.37
CA ALA A 134 10.30 -32.76 27.26
C ALA A 134 8.90 -32.14 27.08
N TRP A 135 8.04 -32.76 26.28
CA TRP A 135 6.66 -32.32 26.07
C TRP A 135 5.79 -32.44 27.32
N LYS A 136 5.97 -33.50 28.12
CA LYS A 136 5.25 -33.63 29.40
C LYS A 136 5.64 -32.53 30.38
N VAL A 137 6.94 -32.29 30.58
CA VAL A 137 7.45 -31.24 31.47
C VAL A 137 6.99 -29.85 31.02
N TYR A 138 6.91 -29.59 29.71
CA TYR A 138 6.41 -28.31 29.20
C TYR A 138 4.92 -28.06 29.49
N ASN A 139 4.12 -29.13 29.61
CA ASN A 139 2.68 -29.05 29.84
C ASN A 139 2.28 -29.23 31.31
N GLU A 140 3.24 -29.43 32.20
CA GLU A 140 3.04 -29.34 33.67
C GLU A 140 3.16 -27.88 34.13
#